data_AF-R7YMQ3-F1
#
_entry.id   AF-R7YMQ3-F1
#
_cell.length_a   1.000
_cell.length_b   1.000
_cell.length_c   1.000
_cell.angle_alpha   90.00
_cell.angle_beta   90.00
_cell.angle_gamma   90.00
#
_symmetry.space_group_name_H-M   'P 1'
#
loop_
_entity.id
_entity.type
_entity.pdbx_description
1 polymer ?
#
loop_
_entity_poly.entity_id
_entity_poly.type
_entity_poly.pdbx_seq_one_letter_code
_entity_poly.pdbx_strand_id
1 'polypeptide(L)'
;MINACYDLCLRLRGPDYFDKVNFQKWAASYSMAIAFFQVGQHNRARMVEVESMQLARLLNLHQISEYDGLNLIETQLRKKAFWLMWYGYVHSQLQNLRKERLNYLDATILSTINLEDLMPFEVDDEMILEDAVIPQPTDALSLTTGFIVHSRVFWAALTSPSPRDSSVPRRDPCMCVRSAEPKLQIEYLRDRLHDLKYIIDGMPPQLRQWAAEDNWDTLNGSSLEHQRIIKAQFESMRANIHVTHLWLQSIILDQLDALMTSEPSISTLPSSLADPKAVWAEREDIARQLLHLLHSIPEIHLEPNGHHLTFKVRDVAVALLNCPPELPVEASRRASEYLREFTNKLSRLDGSEIVNTLSLQSWVDTDRRGITSG
;
A
#
# COMPACT_ATOMS: atom_id res chain seq x y z
N MET A 1 -4.02 -11.62 23.60
CA MET A 1 -3.05 -12.44 22.85
C MET A 1 -1.82 -11.65 22.39
N ILE A 2 -1.96 -10.63 21.52
CA ILE A 2 -0.83 -9.85 20.96
C ILE A 2 0.13 -9.32 22.04
N ASN A 3 -0.40 -8.71 23.11
CA ASN A 3 0.42 -8.21 24.22
C ASN A 3 1.27 -9.33 24.86
N ALA A 4 0.69 -10.50 25.09
CA ALA A 4 1.40 -11.64 25.67
C ALA A 4 2.51 -12.17 24.74
N CYS A 5 2.27 -12.19 23.43
CA CYS A 5 3.29 -12.53 22.43
C CYS A 5 4.43 -11.51 22.44
N TYR A 6 4.12 -10.21 22.52
CA TYR A 6 5.14 -9.18 22.61
C TYR A 6 5.98 -9.28 23.89
N ASP A 7 5.33 -9.49 25.04
CA ASP A 7 6.01 -9.63 26.32
C ASP A 7 6.91 -10.89 26.32
N LEU A 8 6.52 -11.95 25.60
CA LEU A 8 7.39 -13.09 25.36
C LEU A 8 8.59 -12.71 24.48
N CYS A 9 8.38 -12.01 23.35
CA CYS A 9 9.46 -11.53 22.50
C CYS A 9 10.46 -10.66 23.26
N LEU A 10 9.98 -9.77 24.14
CA LEU A 10 10.83 -8.91 24.98
C LEU A 10 11.65 -9.73 25.98
N ARG A 11 11.06 -10.75 26.62
CA ARG A 11 11.78 -11.62 27.57
C ARG A 11 12.89 -12.45 26.92
N LEU A 12 12.80 -12.71 25.61
CA LEU A 12 13.83 -13.40 24.85
C LEU A 12 15.00 -12.47 24.44
N ARG A 13 14.90 -11.16 24.69
CA ARG A 13 15.98 -10.20 24.38
C ARG A 13 17.05 -10.26 25.46
N GLY A 14 18.13 -11.00 25.18
CA GLY A 14 19.35 -10.95 25.98
C GLY A 14 20.14 -9.64 25.80
N PRO A 15 21.23 -9.44 26.56
CA PRO A 15 22.08 -8.25 26.46
C PRO A 15 22.61 -8.02 25.04
N ASP A 16 22.98 -9.09 24.34
CA ASP A 16 23.56 -9.03 22.98
C ASP A 16 22.48 -9.05 21.87
N TYR A 17 21.22 -8.76 22.20
CA TYR A 17 20.12 -8.88 21.24
C TYR A 17 20.35 -8.01 20.00
N PHE A 18 20.86 -6.79 20.16
CA PHE A 18 21.11 -5.90 19.04
C PHE A 18 22.48 -6.12 18.38
N ASP A 19 23.38 -6.86 19.01
CA ASP A 19 24.71 -7.15 18.46
C ASP A 19 24.69 -8.27 17.41
N LYS A 20 23.60 -9.06 17.35
CA LYS A 20 23.42 -10.16 16.38
C LYS A 20 22.19 -9.92 15.52
N VAL A 21 22.35 -9.31 14.36
CA VAL A 21 21.22 -9.05 13.44
C VAL A 21 20.92 -10.32 12.62
N ASN A 22 19.63 -10.64 12.44
CA ASN A 22 19.19 -11.71 11.55
C ASN A 22 17.77 -11.45 11.04
N PHE A 23 17.37 -12.20 10.01
CA PHE A 23 16.06 -12.06 9.37
C PHE A 23 14.90 -12.32 10.34
N GLN A 24 15.02 -13.29 11.26
CA GLN A 24 13.95 -13.62 12.20
C GLN A 24 13.64 -12.46 13.16
N LYS A 25 14.66 -11.70 13.60
CA LYS A 25 14.47 -10.49 14.42
C LYS A 25 13.72 -9.42 13.65
N TRP A 26 14.06 -9.22 12.38
CA TRP A 26 13.30 -8.32 11.50
C TRP A 26 11.85 -8.79 11.36
N ALA A 27 11.63 -10.06 11.03
CA ALA A 27 10.30 -10.62 10.78
C ALA A 27 9.40 -10.55 12.03
N ALA A 28 9.96 -10.86 13.22
CA ALA A 28 9.24 -10.77 14.48
C ALA A 28 8.85 -9.32 14.81
N SER A 29 9.79 -8.37 14.63
CA SER A 29 9.53 -6.94 14.84
C SER A 29 8.48 -6.42 13.86
N TYR A 30 8.64 -6.69 12.55
CA TYR A 30 7.68 -6.30 11.51
C TYR A 30 6.28 -6.86 11.80
N SER A 31 6.16 -8.16 12.08
CA SER A 31 4.88 -8.81 12.36
C SER A 31 4.20 -8.19 13.58
N MET A 32 4.96 -7.83 14.60
CA MET A 32 4.43 -7.21 15.80
C MET A 32 4.00 -5.75 15.56
N ALA A 33 4.73 -5.00 14.73
CA ALA A 33 4.33 -3.66 14.31
C ALA A 33 2.97 -3.69 13.60
N ILE A 34 2.80 -4.60 12.63
CA ILE A 34 1.53 -4.82 11.93
C ILE A 34 0.44 -5.28 12.90
N ALA A 35 0.72 -6.22 13.80
CA ALA A 35 -0.26 -6.70 14.78
C ALA A 35 -0.77 -5.57 15.68
N PHE A 36 0.12 -4.70 16.20
CA PHE A 36 -0.30 -3.53 16.97
C PHE A 36 -1.10 -2.52 16.15
N PHE A 37 -0.75 -2.33 14.88
CA PHE A 37 -1.49 -1.46 13.97
C PHE A 37 -2.93 -1.97 13.78
N GLN A 38 -3.09 -3.26 13.52
CA GLN A 38 -4.38 -3.94 13.30
C GLN A 38 -5.30 -3.95 14.53
N VAL A 39 -4.78 -3.66 15.73
CA VAL A 39 -5.60 -3.51 16.94
C VAL A 39 -5.66 -2.08 17.46
N GLY A 40 -5.31 -1.09 16.62
CA GLY A 40 -5.39 0.33 16.99
C GLY A 40 -4.34 0.82 17.99
N GLN A 41 -3.35 0.00 18.37
CA GLN A 41 -2.26 0.39 19.27
C GLN A 41 -1.15 1.14 18.52
N HIS A 42 -1.50 2.28 17.92
CA HIS A 42 -0.66 3.02 16.98
C HIS A 42 0.68 3.49 17.53
N ASN A 43 0.76 3.82 18.83
CA ASN A 43 2.00 4.26 19.47
C ASN A 43 3.02 3.12 19.56
N ARG A 44 2.56 1.92 19.92
CA ARG A 44 3.43 0.73 19.98
C ARG A 44 3.80 0.26 18.59
N ALA A 45 2.84 0.22 17.67
CA ALA A 45 3.08 -0.11 16.27
C ALA A 45 4.23 0.74 15.71
N ARG A 46 4.19 2.06 15.95
CA ARG A 46 5.23 3.01 15.51
C ARG A 46 6.63 2.72 16.07
N MET A 47 6.74 2.47 17.37
CA MET A 47 8.05 2.20 17.99
C MET A 47 8.66 0.90 17.46
N VAL A 48 7.83 -0.13 17.30
CA VAL A 48 8.27 -1.42 16.79
C VAL A 48 8.55 -1.35 15.28
N GLU A 49 7.80 -0.56 14.52
CA GLU A 49 8.07 -0.27 13.11
C GLU A 49 9.45 0.38 12.92
N VAL A 50 9.83 1.34 13.76
CA VAL A 50 11.18 1.92 13.71
C VAL A 50 12.27 0.88 13.99
N GLU A 51 12.04 -0.05 14.92
CA GLU A 51 12.96 -1.17 15.17
C GLU A 51 13.07 -2.07 13.92
N SER A 52 11.95 -2.42 13.29
CA SER A 52 11.96 -3.25 12.06
C SER A 52 12.66 -2.52 10.91
N MET A 53 12.46 -1.21 10.75
CA MET A 53 13.18 -0.40 9.76
C MET A 53 14.69 -0.41 9.99
N GLN A 54 15.13 -0.31 11.25
CA GLN A 54 16.55 -0.34 11.57
C GLN A 54 17.17 -1.71 11.28
N LEU A 55 16.48 -2.81 11.65
CA LEU A 55 16.93 -4.17 11.33
C LEU A 55 16.98 -4.41 9.82
N ALA A 56 15.98 -3.92 9.07
CA ALA A 56 15.95 -4.00 7.61
C ALA A 56 17.15 -3.31 6.95
N ARG A 57 17.56 -2.15 7.49
CA ARG A 57 18.77 -1.44 7.02
C ARG A 57 20.04 -2.20 7.33
N LEU A 58 20.18 -2.74 8.54
CA LEU A 58 21.36 -3.50 8.96
C LEU A 58 21.50 -4.83 8.21
N LEU A 59 20.38 -5.42 7.77
CA LEU A 59 20.37 -6.60 6.88
C LEU A 59 20.59 -6.26 5.41
N ASN A 60 20.79 -4.97 5.09
CA ASN A 60 20.94 -4.48 3.72
C ASN A 60 19.80 -4.94 2.79
N LEU A 61 18.56 -5.03 3.29
CA LEU A 61 17.44 -5.56 2.48
C LEU A 61 17.24 -4.80 1.16
N HIS A 62 17.64 -3.53 1.10
CA HIS A 62 17.54 -2.65 -0.06
C HIS A 62 18.74 -2.76 -1.04
N GLN A 63 19.82 -3.47 -0.69
CA GLN A 63 21.03 -3.57 -1.53
C GLN A 63 21.23 -5.01 -1.99
N ILE A 64 20.80 -5.30 -3.22
CA ILE A 64 20.91 -6.65 -3.80
C ILE A 64 22.37 -7.13 -3.90
N SER A 65 23.33 -6.22 -4.03
CA SER A 65 24.77 -6.54 -4.04
C SER A 65 25.28 -7.16 -2.74
N GLU A 66 24.60 -6.91 -1.63
CA GLU A 66 24.95 -7.41 -0.29
C GLU A 66 24.38 -8.82 -0.03
N TYR A 67 23.77 -9.45 -1.04
CA TYR A 67 23.17 -10.78 -0.92
C TYR A 67 24.15 -11.89 -1.32
N ASP A 68 25.39 -11.54 -1.68
CA ASP A 68 26.43 -12.51 -1.99
C ASP A 68 26.68 -13.45 -0.78
N GLY A 69 26.75 -14.75 -1.07
CA GLY A 69 26.88 -15.80 -0.05
C GLY A 69 25.61 -16.17 0.72
N LEU A 70 24.46 -15.54 0.45
CA LEU A 70 23.18 -16.00 1.00
C LEU A 70 22.65 -17.21 0.22
N ASN A 71 21.97 -18.13 0.91
CA ASN A 71 21.22 -19.19 0.24
C ASN A 71 19.96 -18.62 -0.46
N LEU A 72 19.34 -19.41 -1.33
CA LEU A 72 18.22 -18.91 -2.14
C LEU A 72 16.97 -18.64 -1.30
N ILE A 73 16.74 -19.38 -0.22
CA ILE A 73 15.63 -19.12 0.72
C ILE A 73 15.79 -17.74 1.35
N GLU A 74 16.94 -17.47 1.97
CA GLU A 74 17.25 -16.19 2.62
C GLU A 74 17.20 -15.04 1.61
N THR A 75 17.72 -15.25 0.39
CA THR A 75 17.63 -14.30 -0.73
C THR A 75 16.17 -13.90 -1.00
N GLN A 76 15.27 -14.87 -1.17
CA GLN A 76 13.86 -14.60 -1.47
C GLN A 76 13.12 -14.00 -0.26
N LEU A 77 13.46 -14.44 0.96
CA LEU A 77 12.95 -13.84 2.20
C LEU A 77 13.31 -12.36 2.29
N ARG A 78 14.56 -11.99 2.02
CA ARG A 78 15.01 -10.59 2.03
C ARG A 78 14.36 -9.74 0.95
N LYS A 79 14.16 -10.29 -0.25
CA LYS A 79 13.39 -9.64 -1.33
C LYS A 79 11.94 -9.35 -0.91
N LYS A 80 11.23 -10.34 -0.35
CA LYS A 80 9.87 -10.15 0.17
C LYS A 80 9.84 -9.12 1.31
N ALA A 81 10.82 -9.19 2.22
CA ALA A 81 10.95 -8.25 3.33
C ALA A 81 11.18 -6.80 2.88
N PHE A 82 12.00 -6.60 1.84
CA PHE A 82 12.19 -5.28 1.23
C PHE A 82 10.85 -4.68 0.80
N TRP A 83 10.03 -5.43 0.07
CA TRP A 83 8.74 -4.94 -0.42
C TRP A 83 7.72 -4.69 0.72
N LEU A 84 7.74 -5.51 1.76
CA LEU A 84 6.93 -5.27 2.96
C LEU A 84 7.32 -3.95 3.67
N MET A 85 8.62 -3.61 3.71
CA MET A 85 9.10 -2.31 4.17
C MET A 85 8.79 -1.18 3.19
N TRP A 86 8.83 -1.46 1.88
CA TRP A 86 8.47 -0.52 0.82
C TRP A 86 7.03 -0.04 0.97
N TYR A 87 6.09 -0.94 1.30
CA TYR A 87 4.70 -0.55 1.52
C TYR A 87 4.59 0.48 2.65
N GLY A 88 5.24 0.23 3.79
CA GLY A 88 5.28 1.19 4.91
C GLY A 88 5.89 2.53 4.49
N TYR A 89 6.97 2.50 3.71
CA TYR A 89 7.58 3.69 3.13
C TYR A 89 6.63 4.48 2.23
N VAL A 90 5.89 3.83 1.32
CA VAL A 90 4.93 4.53 0.45
C VAL A 90 3.81 5.17 1.26
N HIS A 91 3.26 4.49 2.26
CA HIS A 91 2.26 5.10 3.15
C HIS A 91 2.84 6.32 3.88
N SER A 92 4.09 6.24 4.36
CA SER A 92 4.75 7.38 5.02
C SER A 92 4.96 8.57 4.08
N GLN A 93 5.23 8.33 2.79
CA GLN A 93 5.38 9.40 1.80
C GLN A 93 4.05 10.04 1.40
N LEU A 94 3.01 9.23 1.18
CA LEU A 94 1.76 9.70 0.59
C LEU A 94 0.79 10.28 1.63
N GLN A 95 0.68 9.65 2.79
CA GLN A 95 -0.25 10.11 3.82
C GLN A 95 0.44 11.08 4.79
N ASN A 96 1.72 10.85 5.13
CA ASN A 96 2.53 11.52 6.18
C ASN A 96 1.75 12.31 7.25
N LEU A 97 0.65 11.74 7.77
CA LEU A 97 -0.32 12.47 8.61
C LEU A 97 0.32 12.94 9.92
N ARG A 98 1.47 12.34 10.28
CA ARG A 98 2.20 12.54 11.53
C ARG A 98 3.43 13.43 11.38
N LYS A 99 3.82 13.80 10.15
CA LYS A 99 5.04 14.59 9.83
C LYS A 99 6.31 14.02 10.46
N GLU A 100 6.38 12.71 10.63
CA GLU A 100 7.55 12.03 11.19
C GLU A 100 8.67 12.01 10.15
N ARG A 101 9.91 12.19 10.61
CA ARG A 101 11.08 12.30 9.72
C ARG A 101 11.88 11.01 9.58
N LEU A 102 11.44 9.93 10.24
CA LEU A 102 12.08 8.62 10.16
C LEU A 102 11.56 7.90 8.92
N ASN A 103 12.38 7.84 7.88
CA ASN A 103 12.08 7.10 6.65
C ASN A 103 12.97 5.86 6.54
N TYR A 104 12.48 4.81 5.88
CA TYR A 104 13.25 3.59 5.64
C TYR A 104 14.30 3.79 4.54
N LEU A 105 13.91 4.50 3.49
CA LEU A 105 14.78 4.88 2.38
C LEU A 105 14.94 6.40 2.35
N ASP A 106 16.15 6.86 2.01
CA ASP A 106 16.40 8.26 1.69
C ASP A 106 16.58 8.44 0.18
N ALA A 107 16.66 9.70 -0.27
CA ALA A 107 16.78 10.03 -1.68
C ALA A 107 18.06 9.48 -2.34
N THR A 108 19.15 9.34 -1.57
CA THR A 108 20.41 8.80 -2.07
C THR A 108 20.26 7.31 -2.32
N ILE A 109 19.72 6.56 -1.36
CA ILE A 109 19.45 5.13 -1.51
C ILE A 109 18.49 4.89 -2.67
N LEU A 110 17.39 5.65 -2.77
CA LEU A 110 16.43 5.50 -3.87
C LEU A 110 17.05 5.70 -5.26
N SER A 111 18.08 6.55 -5.35
CA SER A 111 18.77 6.81 -6.63
C SER A 111 19.72 5.70 -7.06
N THR A 112 20.10 4.79 -6.15
CA THR A 112 21.09 3.73 -6.41
C THR A 112 20.48 2.33 -6.47
N ILE A 113 19.31 2.12 -5.87
CA ILE A 113 18.65 0.80 -5.88
C ILE A 113 18.03 0.49 -7.24
N ASN A 114 18.12 -0.78 -7.64
CA ASN A 114 17.31 -1.33 -8.74
C ASN A 114 16.15 -2.13 -8.15
N LEU A 115 14.93 -1.62 -8.31
CA LEU A 115 13.72 -2.22 -7.75
C LEU A 115 13.33 -3.53 -8.45
N GLU A 116 13.66 -3.71 -9.73
CA GLU A 116 13.40 -4.99 -10.41
C GLU A 116 14.29 -6.12 -9.86
N ASP A 117 15.55 -5.84 -9.55
CA ASP A 117 16.46 -6.85 -8.98
C ASP A 117 15.98 -7.34 -7.60
N LEU A 118 15.19 -6.53 -6.89
CA LEU A 118 14.59 -6.82 -5.59
C LEU A 118 13.22 -7.51 -5.69
N MET A 119 12.65 -7.68 -6.89
CA MET A 119 11.41 -8.45 -7.05
C MET A 119 11.67 -9.94 -6.74
N PRO A 120 10.82 -10.60 -5.93
CA PRO A 120 10.95 -12.03 -5.66
C PRO A 120 10.62 -12.85 -6.91
N PHE A 121 11.07 -14.10 -6.93
CA PHE A 121 10.69 -15.04 -7.97
C PHE A 121 9.19 -15.36 -7.89
N GLU A 122 8.56 -15.47 -9.06
CA GLU A 122 7.14 -15.80 -9.20
C GLU A 122 6.92 -17.31 -9.10
N VAL A 123 7.27 -17.87 -7.94
CA VAL A 123 7.07 -19.28 -7.59
C VAL A 123 6.58 -19.38 -6.15
N ASP A 124 5.92 -20.49 -5.81
CA ASP A 124 5.50 -20.76 -4.44
C ASP A 124 6.69 -21.08 -3.53
N ASP A 125 6.51 -20.91 -2.22
CA ASP A 125 7.59 -21.06 -1.25
C ASP A 125 8.14 -22.49 -1.21
N GLU A 126 7.29 -23.49 -1.48
CA GLU A 126 7.67 -24.90 -1.62
C GLU A 126 8.64 -25.16 -2.78
N MET A 127 8.70 -24.25 -3.75
CA MET A 127 9.57 -24.35 -4.92
C MET A 127 10.93 -23.68 -4.70
N ILE A 128 11.17 -23.10 -3.52
CA ILE A 128 12.42 -22.42 -3.17
C ILE A 128 13.19 -23.28 -2.18
N LEU A 129 14.26 -23.93 -2.66
CA LEU A 129 15.19 -24.70 -1.83
C LEU A 129 16.41 -23.82 -1.47
N GLU A 130 17.31 -24.32 -0.62
CA GLU A 130 18.50 -23.57 -0.22
C GLU A 130 19.44 -23.29 -1.40
N ASP A 131 19.52 -24.23 -2.35
CA ASP A 131 20.50 -24.27 -3.43
C ASP A 131 19.87 -24.24 -4.84
N ALA A 132 18.56 -24.45 -4.96
CA ALA A 132 17.84 -24.42 -6.23
C ALA A 132 16.44 -23.78 -6.12
N VAL A 133 15.96 -23.24 -7.25
CA VAL A 133 14.57 -22.80 -7.42
C VAL A 133 13.94 -23.66 -8.50
N ILE A 134 12.84 -24.32 -8.14
CA ILE A 134 12.09 -25.19 -9.04
C ILE A 134 11.05 -24.35 -9.78
N PRO A 135 10.82 -24.58 -11.09
CA PRO A 135 9.77 -23.86 -11.83
C PRO A 135 8.37 -24.10 -11.24
N GLN A 136 7.53 -23.07 -11.23
CA GLN A 136 6.12 -23.18 -10.86
C GLN A 136 5.40 -24.22 -11.77
N PRO A 137 4.54 -25.09 -11.21
CA PRO A 137 3.72 -25.99 -12.00
C PRO A 137 2.84 -25.23 -13.01
N THR A 138 2.70 -25.74 -14.23
CA THR A 138 2.01 -25.03 -15.32
C THR A 138 0.49 -24.92 -15.13
N ASP A 139 -0.07 -25.71 -14.23
CA ASP A 139 -1.48 -25.78 -13.88
C ASP A 139 -1.85 -24.94 -12.65
N ALA A 140 -0.86 -24.33 -11.98
CA ALA A 140 -1.06 -23.59 -10.73
C ALA A 140 -0.48 -22.17 -10.81
N LEU A 141 -1.32 -21.18 -10.50
CA LEU A 141 -0.85 -19.79 -10.31
C LEU A 141 -0.18 -19.67 -8.95
N SER A 142 1.02 -19.09 -8.91
CA SER A 142 1.73 -18.87 -7.65
C SER A 142 1.01 -17.83 -6.78
N LEU A 143 1.00 -18.05 -5.46
CA LEU A 143 0.58 -17.02 -4.50
C LEU A 143 1.50 -15.79 -4.56
N THR A 144 2.77 -15.97 -4.91
CA THR A 144 3.74 -14.87 -5.07
C THR A 144 3.34 -13.93 -6.21
N THR A 145 2.55 -14.37 -7.21
CA THR A 145 2.02 -13.49 -8.25
C THR A 145 1.24 -12.31 -7.66
N GLY A 146 0.37 -12.56 -6.67
CA GLY A 146 -0.39 -11.50 -6.00
C GLY A 146 0.51 -10.50 -5.28
N PHE A 147 1.58 -11.00 -4.64
CA PHE A 147 2.59 -10.17 -3.98
C PHE A 147 3.34 -9.27 -4.98
N ILE A 148 3.76 -9.82 -6.12
CA ILE A 148 4.46 -9.08 -7.18
C ILE A 148 3.56 -7.99 -7.76
N VAL A 149 2.31 -8.31 -8.08
CA VAL A 149 1.33 -7.33 -8.57
C VAL A 149 1.15 -6.19 -7.57
N HIS A 150 0.93 -6.54 -6.29
CA HIS A 150 0.76 -5.55 -5.23
C HIS A 150 2.00 -4.65 -5.06
N SER A 151 3.20 -5.24 -5.15
CA SER A 151 4.46 -4.51 -5.16
C SER A 151 4.58 -3.52 -6.32
N ARG A 152 4.21 -3.94 -7.53
CA ARG A 152 4.21 -3.07 -8.72
C ARG A 152 3.21 -1.93 -8.61
N VAL A 153 2.03 -2.17 -8.04
CA VAL A 153 1.03 -1.12 -7.75
C VAL A 153 1.62 -0.08 -6.79
N PHE A 154 2.24 -0.51 -5.69
CA PHE A 154 2.91 0.39 -4.75
C PHE A 154 4.12 1.11 -5.35
N TRP A 155 4.84 0.49 -6.28
CA TRP A 155 5.92 1.14 -7.00
C TRP A 155 5.39 2.23 -7.94
N ALA A 156 4.37 1.94 -8.74
CA ALA A 156 3.70 2.91 -9.62
C ALA A 156 3.13 4.13 -8.86
N ALA A 157 2.85 3.94 -7.58
CA ALA A 157 2.41 4.99 -6.65
C ALA A 157 3.46 6.06 -6.31
N LEU A 158 4.75 5.81 -6.57
CA LEU A 158 5.81 6.78 -6.33
C LEU A 158 6.50 7.23 -7.62
N THR A 159 6.65 6.33 -8.59
CA THR A 159 7.33 6.59 -9.86
C THR A 159 6.52 6.05 -11.03
N SER A 160 6.61 6.66 -12.21
CA SER A 160 6.02 6.07 -13.42
C SER A 160 6.82 4.80 -13.79
N PRO A 161 6.17 3.63 -13.95
CA PRO A 161 6.85 2.39 -14.31
C PRO A 161 7.19 2.29 -15.81
N SER A 162 6.61 3.13 -16.67
CA SER A 162 6.78 3.04 -18.12
C SER A 162 7.73 4.12 -18.65
N PRO A 163 8.93 3.77 -19.15
CA PRO A 163 9.64 4.63 -20.08
C PRO A 163 8.83 4.63 -21.38
N ARG A 164 7.89 5.58 -21.55
CA ARG A 164 7.10 5.71 -22.77
C ARG A 164 8.02 5.87 -23.98
N ASP A 165 8.18 4.79 -24.74
CA ASP A 165 8.52 4.72 -26.17
C ASP A 165 9.62 5.66 -26.68
N SER A 166 10.66 5.87 -25.87
CA SER A 166 11.78 6.74 -26.21
C SER A 166 13.06 5.93 -26.09
N SER A 167 13.87 5.86 -27.15
CA SER A 167 15.26 5.35 -27.14
C SER A 167 16.22 6.14 -26.22
N VAL A 168 15.68 7.08 -25.45
CA VAL A 168 16.36 7.93 -24.48
C VAL A 168 15.68 7.72 -23.13
N PRO A 169 16.42 7.33 -22.07
CA PRO A 169 15.89 7.29 -20.72
C PRO A 169 15.32 8.67 -20.36
N ARG A 170 13.99 8.77 -20.15
CA ARG A 170 13.42 9.97 -19.52
C ARG A 170 14.02 10.04 -18.12
N ARG A 171 14.95 10.97 -17.90
CA ARG A 171 15.29 11.38 -16.54
C ARG A 171 14.12 12.17 -16.02
N ASP A 172 13.27 11.53 -15.22
CA ASP A 172 12.23 12.24 -14.49
C ASP A 172 12.86 13.43 -13.75
N PRO A 173 12.31 14.64 -13.89
CA PRO A 173 12.83 15.81 -13.21
C PRO A 173 12.85 15.56 -11.69
N CYS A 174 13.94 15.99 -11.03
CA CYS A 174 14.03 15.83 -9.57
C CYS A 174 12.81 16.47 -8.89
N MET A 175 12.47 15.95 -7.70
CA MET A 175 11.45 16.57 -6.85
C MET A 175 11.69 18.08 -6.66
N CYS A 176 12.96 18.51 -6.55
CA CYS A 176 13.32 19.92 -6.44
C CYS A 176 12.81 20.79 -7.60
N VAL A 177 12.96 20.30 -8.83
CA VAL A 177 12.53 21.01 -10.05
C VAL A 177 11.02 20.98 -10.17
N ARG A 178 10.39 19.82 -9.92
CA ARG A 178 8.93 19.68 -9.98
C ARG A 178 8.22 20.54 -8.92
N SER A 179 8.79 20.66 -7.73
CA SER A 179 8.26 21.54 -6.68
C SER A 179 8.38 23.03 -7.03
N ALA A 180 9.32 23.41 -7.90
CA ALA A 180 9.49 24.79 -8.36
C ALA A 180 8.60 25.12 -9.59
N GLU A 181 8.12 24.12 -10.31
CA GLU A 181 7.32 24.28 -11.53
C GLU A 181 5.99 23.51 -11.45
N PRO A 182 4.89 24.16 -11.01
CA PRO A 182 3.61 23.51 -10.80
C PRO A 182 3.04 22.77 -12.03
N LYS A 183 3.26 23.30 -13.24
CA LYS A 183 2.80 22.66 -14.49
C LYS A 183 3.45 21.29 -14.70
N LEU A 184 4.76 21.21 -14.49
CA LEU A 184 5.54 19.98 -14.62
C LEU A 184 5.09 18.94 -13.58
N GLN A 185 4.79 19.38 -12.35
CA GLN A 185 4.26 18.50 -11.32
C GLN A 185 2.85 17.98 -11.66
N ILE A 186 1.98 18.81 -12.22
CA ILE A 186 0.64 18.38 -12.67
C ILE A 186 0.74 17.35 -13.79
N GLU A 187 1.58 17.59 -14.80
CA GLU A 187 1.82 16.63 -15.89
C GLU A 187 2.35 15.31 -15.36
N TYR A 188 3.32 15.35 -14.45
CA TYR A 188 3.87 14.17 -13.80
C TYR A 188 2.80 13.35 -13.06
N LEU A 189 1.96 14.00 -12.26
CA LEU A 189 0.89 13.33 -11.52
C LEU A 189 -0.15 12.72 -12.45
N ARG A 190 -0.46 13.37 -13.59
CA ARG A 190 -1.37 12.82 -14.60
C ARG A 190 -0.81 11.60 -15.30
N ASP A 191 0.44 11.68 -15.73
CA ASP A 191 1.12 10.55 -16.36
C ASP A 191 1.12 9.35 -15.42
N ARG A 192 1.44 9.57 -14.14
CA ARG A 192 1.36 8.54 -13.11
C ARG A 192 -0.06 8.03 -12.87
N LEU A 193 -1.08 8.89 -12.82
CA LEU A 193 -2.47 8.45 -12.69
C LEU A 193 -2.89 7.57 -13.86
N HIS A 194 -2.50 7.96 -15.08
CA HIS A 194 -2.74 7.18 -16.29
C HIS A 194 -2.07 5.80 -16.21
N ASP A 195 -0.78 5.76 -15.88
CA ASP A 195 -0.05 4.49 -15.78
C ASP A 195 -0.63 3.60 -14.68
N LEU A 196 -1.00 4.19 -13.53
CA LEU A 196 -1.60 3.47 -12.42
C LEU A 196 -2.95 2.86 -12.81
N LYS A 197 -3.80 3.56 -13.57
CA LYS A 197 -5.10 3.03 -14.02
C LYS A 197 -4.98 1.68 -14.72
N TYR A 198 -4.01 1.55 -15.61
CA TYR A 198 -3.87 0.39 -16.49
C TYR A 198 -2.83 -0.63 -16.02
N ILE A 199 -2.15 -0.39 -14.88
CA ILE A 199 -1.06 -1.27 -14.39
C ILE A 199 -1.53 -2.70 -14.09
N ILE A 200 -2.84 -2.89 -13.86
CA ILE A 200 -3.42 -4.18 -13.47
C ILE A 200 -4.27 -4.85 -14.57
N ASP A 201 -4.33 -4.29 -15.78
CA ASP A 201 -5.17 -4.83 -16.88
C ASP A 201 -4.74 -6.24 -17.31
N GLY A 202 -3.44 -6.53 -17.22
CA GLY A 202 -2.84 -7.82 -17.61
C GLY A 202 -2.91 -8.93 -16.55
N MET A 203 -3.64 -8.72 -15.44
CA MET A 203 -3.64 -9.69 -14.35
C MET A 203 -4.24 -11.06 -14.72
N PRO A 204 -3.76 -12.14 -14.08
CA PRO A 204 -4.35 -13.47 -14.25
C PRO A 204 -5.82 -13.47 -13.77
N PRO A 205 -6.68 -14.33 -14.36
CA PRO A 205 -8.13 -14.32 -14.09
C PRO A 205 -8.52 -14.36 -12.61
N GLN A 206 -7.75 -15.06 -11.78
CA GLN A 206 -7.94 -15.21 -10.34
C GLN A 206 -7.80 -13.89 -9.57
N LEU A 207 -6.99 -12.95 -10.09
CA LEU A 207 -6.72 -11.66 -9.45
C LEU A 207 -7.50 -10.49 -10.09
N ARG A 208 -8.23 -10.71 -11.18
CA ARG A 208 -9.03 -9.66 -11.85
C ARG A 208 -10.16 -9.17 -10.95
N GLN A 209 -10.58 -7.91 -11.17
CA GLN A 209 -11.65 -7.26 -10.41
C GLN A 209 -12.97 -8.06 -10.45
N TRP A 210 -13.26 -8.71 -11.58
CA TRP A 210 -14.39 -9.64 -11.77
C TRP A 210 -13.90 -11.06 -12.04
N ALA A 211 -13.17 -11.66 -11.10
CA ALA A 211 -12.84 -13.08 -11.19
C ALA A 211 -14.13 -13.92 -11.10
N ALA A 212 -14.37 -14.75 -12.12
CA ALA A 212 -15.50 -15.68 -12.16
C ALA A 212 -15.27 -16.88 -11.22
N GLU A 213 -16.34 -17.50 -10.74
CA GLU A 213 -16.24 -18.68 -9.87
C GLU A 213 -15.57 -19.87 -10.59
N ASP A 214 -15.82 -20.00 -11.89
CA ASP A 214 -15.27 -21.04 -12.78
C ASP A 214 -13.73 -20.99 -12.91
N ASN A 215 -13.09 -19.87 -12.53
CA ASN A 215 -11.63 -19.72 -12.59
C ASN A 215 -10.87 -20.63 -11.60
N TRP A 216 -11.60 -21.31 -10.71
CA TRP A 216 -11.06 -22.17 -9.67
C TRP A 216 -11.26 -23.67 -9.95
N ASP A 217 -11.99 -24.02 -11.02
CA ASP A 217 -12.31 -25.41 -11.39
C ASP A 217 -11.11 -26.16 -12.03
N THR A 218 -10.01 -25.46 -12.33
CA THR A 218 -8.81 -26.04 -12.94
C THR A 218 -7.85 -26.71 -11.97
N LEU A 219 -8.09 -26.64 -10.65
CA LEU A 219 -7.25 -27.27 -9.60
C LEU A 219 -7.52 -28.78 -9.44
N ASN A 220 -7.80 -29.49 -10.53
CA ASN A 220 -8.19 -30.91 -10.56
C ASN A 220 -7.05 -31.81 -10.09
N GLY A 221 -7.02 -32.12 -8.79
CA GLY A 221 -6.06 -33.06 -8.18
C GLY A 221 -5.76 -32.81 -6.71
N SER A 222 -6.02 -31.61 -6.20
CA SER A 222 -5.83 -31.26 -4.78
C SER A 222 -7.08 -31.55 -3.94
N SER A 223 -6.91 -31.68 -2.62
CA SER A 223 -8.06 -31.88 -1.72
C SER A 223 -9.00 -30.67 -1.78
N LEU A 224 -10.32 -30.91 -1.61
CA LEU A 224 -11.33 -29.85 -1.57
C LEU A 224 -11.02 -28.78 -0.49
N GLU A 225 -10.34 -29.17 0.58
CA GLU A 225 -9.88 -28.24 1.62
C GLU A 225 -8.76 -27.33 1.12
N HIS A 226 -7.75 -27.88 0.44
CA HIS A 226 -6.65 -27.12 -0.13
C HIS A 226 -7.15 -26.10 -1.17
N GLN A 227 -8.07 -26.50 -2.05
CA GLN A 227 -8.69 -25.59 -3.01
C GLN A 227 -9.42 -24.42 -2.34
N ARG A 228 -10.15 -24.69 -1.25
CA ARG A 228 -10.84 -23.64 -0.47
C ARG A 228 -9.86 -22.66 0.17
N ILE A 229 -8.74 -23.16 0.70
CA ILE A 229 -7.69 -22.32 1.30
C ILE A 229 -7.06 -21.40 0.25
N ILE A 230 -6.65 -21.96 -0.90
CA ILE A 230 -6.05 -21.20 -1.99
C ILE A 230 -7.02 -20.14 -2.50
N LYS A 231 -8.28 -20.50 -2.75
CA LYS A 231 -9.31 -19.53 -3.16
C LYS A 231 -9.43 -18.40 -2.14
N ALA A 232 -9.49 -18.71 -0.84
CA ALA A 232 -9.58 -17.68 0.20
C ALA A 232 -8.36 -16.74 0.24
N GLN A 233 -7.15 -17.27 0.00
CA GLN A 233 -5.93 -16.45 -0.08
C GLN A 233 -5.96 -15.51 -1.27
N PHE A 234 -6.33 -16.00 -2.45
CA PHE A 234 -6.45 -15.16 -3.65
C PHE A 234 -7.57 -14.13 -3.54
N GLU A 235 -8.70 -14.47 -2.94
CA GLU A 235 -9.78 -13.51 -2.66
C GLU A 235 -9.32 -12.39 -1.73
N SER A 236 -8.55 -12.73 -0.69
CA SER A 236 -7.96 -11.75 0.23
C SER A 236 -6.93 -10.85 -0.46
N MET A 237 -6.08 -11.42 -1.31
CA MET A 237 -5.11 -10.67 -2.13
C MET A 237 -5.80 -9.76 -3.14
N ARG A 238 -6.84 -10.27 -3.81
CA ARG A 238 -7.67 -9.51 -4.76
C ARG A 238 -8.25 -8.28 -4.09
N ALA A 239 -8.87 -8.44 -2.92
CA ALA A 239 -9.37 -7.31 -2.14
C ALA A 239 -8.26 -6.28 -1.86
N ASN A 240 -7.10 -6.72 -1.38
CA ASN A 240 -5.99 -5.82 -1.08
C ASN A 240 -5.48 -5.05 -2.31
N ILE A 241 -5.24 -5.76 -3.41
CA ILE A 241 -4.71 -5.19 -4.67
C ILE A 241 -5.65 -4.13 -5.21
N HIS A 242 -6.93 -4.46 -5.39
CA HIS A 242 -7.89 -3.55 -6.02
C HIS A 242 -8.22 -2.35 -5.14
N VAL A 243 -8.37 -2.55 -3.82
CA VAL A 243 -8.57 -1.41 -2.91
C VAL A 243 -7.35 -0.50 -2.90
N THR A 244 -6.14 -1.07 -2.85
CA THR A 244 -4.90 -0.28 -2.87
C THR A 244 -4.77 0.49 -4.18
N HIS A 245 -5.06 -0.15 -5.31
CA HIS A 245 -5.04 0.46 -6.63
C HIS A 245 -5.97 1.67 -6.73
N LEU A 246 -7.23 1.53 -6.29
CA LEU A 246 -8.21 2.61 -6.27
C LEU A 246 -7.84 3.73 -5.28
N TRP A 247 -7.36 3.37 -4.09
CA TRP A 247 -6.93 4.32 -3.07
C TRP A 247 -5.75 5.17 -3.53
N LEU A 248 -4.75 4.56 -4.17
CA LEU A 248 -3.60 5.29 -4.71
C LEU A 248 -4.00 6.27 -5.83
N GLN A 249 -4.96 5.90 -6.68
CA GLN A 249 -5.52 6.83 -7.66
C GLN A 249 -6.20 8.02 -6.96
N SER A 250 -6.99 7.78 -5.91
CA SER A 250 -7.62 8.84 -5.11
C SER A 250 -6.59 9.80 -4.51
N ILE A 251 -5.47 9.30 -3.99
CA ILE A 251 -4.39 10.13 -3.45
C ILE A 251 -3.79 11.04 -4.53
N ILE A 252 -3.57 10.53 -5.74
CA ILE A 252 -3.04 11.36 -6.83
C ILE A 252 -4.03 12.47 -7.21
N LEU A 253 -5.33 12.17 -7.21
CA LEU A 253 -6.38 13.18 -7.40
C LEU A 253 -6.39 14.23 -6.28
N ASP A 254 -6.19 13.83 -5.02
CA ASP A 254 -6.06 14.76 -3.90
C ASP A 254 -4.84 15.68 -4.04
N GLN A 255 -3.71 15.16 -4.51
CA GLN A 255 -2.52 15.96 -4.79
C GLN A 255 -2.73 16.95 -5.95
N LEU A 256 -3.45 16.52 -7.00
CA LEU A 256 -3.82 17.40 -8.12
C LEU A 256 -4.74 18.53 -7.65
N ASP A 257 -5.76 18.24 -6.85
CA ASP A 257 -6.68 19.26 -6.32
C ASP A 257 -5.98 20.25 -5.38
N ALA A 258 -5.07 19.76 -4.53
CA ALA A 258 -4.27 20.62 -3.66
C ALA A 258 -3.41 21.61 -4.46
N LEU A 259 -2.77 21.15 -5.54
CA LEU A 259 -1.96 22.00 -6.42
C LEU A 259 -2.81 23.02 -7.18
N MET A 260 -3.98 22.61 -7.69
CA MET A 260 -4.91 23.50 -8.39
C MET A 260 -5.46 24.59 -7.46
N THR A 261 -5.70 24.26 -6.19
CA THR A 261 -6.16 25.23 -5.17
C THR A 261 -5.06 26.22 -4.81
N SER A 262 -3.80 25.78 -4.73
CA SER A 262 -2.67 26.66 -4.36
C SER A 262 -2.27 27.65 -5.46
N GLU A 263 -2.57 27.36 -6.73
CA GLU A 263 -2.10 28.14 -7.88
C GLU A 263 -3.28 28.49 -8.83
N PRO A 264 -4.10 29.52 -8.48
CA PRO A 264 -5.27 29.92 -9.30
C PRO A 264 -4.89 30.46 -10.68
N SER A 265 -3.61 30.76 -10.92
CA SER A 265 -3.04 31.07 -12.24
C SER A 265 -3.16 29.90 -13.23
N ILE A 266 -3.30 28.66 -12.73
CA ILE A 266 -3.36 27.44 -13.55
C ILE A 266 -4.78 27.17 -14.05
N SER A 267 -5.81 27.56 -13.29
CA SER A 267 -7.21 27.35 -13.67
C SER A 267 -7.68 28.22 -14.85
N THR A 268 -6.88 29.19 -15.29
CA THR A 268 -7.19 30.09 -16.42
C THR A 268 -6.55 29.66 -17.75
N LEU A 269 -5.73 28.60 -17.78
CA LEU A 269 -5.16 28.08 -19.01
C LEU A 269 -6.22 27.30 -19.82
N PRO A 270 -6.45 27.64 -21.11
CA PRO A 270 -7.37 26.93 -21.98
C PRO A 270 -6.75 25.59 -22.38
N SER A 271 -6.97 24.59 -21.56
CA SER A 271 -6.59 23.21 -21.81
C SER A 271 -7.48 22.34 -20.94
N SER A 272 -7.88 21.15 -21.40
CA SER A 272 -8.67 20.17 -20.63
C SER A 272 -7.93 19.59 -19.40
N LEU A 273 -6.95 20.34 -18.89
CA LEU A 273 -5.91 20.01 -17.92
C LEU A 273 -6.24 20.58 -16.53
N ALA A 274 -7.48 21.01 -16.26
CA ALA A 274 -7.92 21.48 -14.96
C ALA A 274 -9.45 21.57 -14.86
N ASP A 275 -10.21 20.73 -15.59
CA ASP A 275 -11.66 20.74 -15.47
C ASP A 275 -12.07 20.08 -14.15
N PRO A 276 -12.61 20.83 -13.16
CA PRO A 276 -13.03 20.26 -11.89
C PRO A 276 -14.10 19.18 -12.08
N LYS A 277 -14.88 19.25 -13.17
CA LYS A 277 -15.87 18.23 -13.51
C LYS A 277 -15.23 16.92 -13.92
N ALA A 278 -14.13 16.97 -14.67
CA ALA A 278 -13.39 15.78 -15.07
C ALA A 278 -12.73 15.11 -13.86
N VAL A 279 -12.08 15.91 -12.99
CA VAL A 279 -11.49 15.40 -11.74
C VAL A 279 -12.57 14.78 -10.83
N TRP A 280 -13.72 15.44 -10.70
CA TRP A 280 -14.85 14.89 -9.95
C TRP A 280 -15.37 13.58 -10.55
N ALA A 281 -15.52 13.50 -11.88
CA ALA A 281 -15.99 12.28 -12.53
C ALA A 281 -15.07 11.09 -12.23
N GLU A 282 -13.75 11.30 -12.21
CA GLU A 282 -12.77 10.29 -11.82
C GLU A 282 -12.91 9.87 -10.35
N ARG A 283 -13.12 10.83 -9.44
CA ARG A 283 -13.38 10.54 -8.01
C ARG A 283 -14.65 9.71 -7.82
N GLU A 284 -15.72 10.10 -8.51
CA GLU A 284 -16.99 9.40 -8.47
C GLU A 284 -16.85 7.97 -9.00
N ASP A 285 -16.08 7.81 -10.07
CA ASP A 285 -15.81 6.51 -10.68
C ASP A 285 -15.03 5.57 -9.74
N ILE A 286 -13.97 6.09 -9.11
CA ILE A 286 -13.19 5.35 -8.09
C ILE A 286 -14.08 4.92 -6.93
N ALA A 287 -14.93 5.81 -6.41
CA ALA A 287 -15.83 5.50 -5.32
C ALA A 287 -16.83 4.40 -5.70
N ARG A 288 -17.42 4.49 -6.89
CA ARG A 288 -18.33 3.49 -7.43
C ARG A 288 -17.64 2.14 -7.60
N GLN A 289 -16.45 2.10 -8.18
CA GLN A 289 -15.66 0.87 -8.35
C GLN A 289 -15.31 0.23 -7.00
N LEU A 290 -14.92 1.03 -6.01
CA LEU A 290 -14.59 0.56 -4.68
C LEU A 290 -15.83 -0.03 -3.98
N LEU A 291 -16.99 0.63 -4.06
CA LEU A 291 -18.22 0.08 -3.50
C LEU A 291 -18.61 -1.24 -4.19
N HIS A 292 -18.48 -1.34 -5.51
CA HIS A 292 -18.74 -2.60 -6.19
C HIS A 292 -17.84 -3.73 -5.67
N LEU A 293 -16.54 -3.46 -5.51
CA LEU A 293 -15.58 -4.42 -4.97
C LEU A 293 -15.93 -4.87 -3.53
N LEU A 294 -16.26 -3.92 -2.65
CA LEU A 294 -16.62 -4.20 -1.26
C LEU A 294 -17.95 -4.97 -1.12
N HIS A 295 -18.80 -4.95 -2.15
CA HIS A 295 -20.05 -5.71 -2.18
C HIS A 295 -19.88 -7.06 -2.90
N SER A 296 -18.95 -7.19 -3.84
CA SER A 296 -18.73 -8.42 -4.60
C SER A 296 -17.86 -9.44 -3.86
N ILE A 297 -16.98 -8.98 -2.97
CA ILE A 297 -16.11 -9.86 -2.18
C ILE A 297 -16.79 -10.20 -0.84
N PRO A 298 -16.94 -11.49 -0.48
CA PRO A 298 -17.44 -11.90 0.82
C PRO A 298 -16.62 -11.32 1.98
N GLU A 299 -17.30 -10.96 3.07
CA GLU A 299 -16.69 -10.27 4.23
C GLU A 299 -15.52 -11.05 4.86
N ILE A 300 -15.62 -12.38 4.91
CA ILE A 300 -14.54 -13.27 5.39
C ILE A 300 -13.22 -13.13 4.61
N HIS A 301 -13.27 -12.65 3.37
CA HIS A 301 -12.09 -12.37 2.54
C HIS A 301 -11.65 -10.90 2.60
N LEU A 302 -12.50 -10.02 3.12
CA LEU A 302 -12.15 -8.62 3.41
C LEU A 302 -11.47 -8.49 4.77
N GLU A 303 -11.95 -9.23 5.77
CA GLU A 303 -11.49 -9.23 7.16
C GLU A 303 -9.96 -9.34 7.34
N PRO A 304 -9.23 -10.22 6.61
CA PRO A 304 -7.78 -10.38 6.79
C PRO A 304 -6.97 -9.10 6.49
N ASN A 305 -7.52 -8.19 5.69
CA ASN A 305 -6.87 -6.91 5.39
C ASN A 305 -6.98 -5.91 6.55
N GLY A 306 -7.96 -6.10 7.43
CA GLY A 306 -8.15 -5.37 8.68
C GLY A 306 -8.14 -3.84 8.52
N HIS A 307 -7.50 -3.15 9.46
CA HIS A 307 -7.39 -1.69 9.51
C HIS A 307 -6.81 -1.06 8.25
N HIS A 308 -5.88 -1.72 7.55
CA HIS A 308 -5.35 -1.19 6.30
C HIS A 308 -6.43 -1.01 5.24
N LEU A 309 -7.36 -1.97 5.12
CA LEU A 309 -8.53 -1.86 4.24
C LEU A 309 -9.42 -0.71 4.70
N THR A 310 -9.78 -0.69 5.98
CA THR A 310 -10.66 0.32 6.58
C THR A 310 -10.14 1.75 6.35
N PHE A 311 -8.83 1.98 6.48
CA PHE A 311 -8.24 3.30 6.22
C PHE A 311 -8.32 3.69 4.74
N LYS A 312 -7.98 2.79 3.82
CA LYS A 312 -8.05 3.07 2.38
C LYS A 312 -9.48 3.39 1.95
N VAL A 313 -10.46 2.65 2.47
CA VAL A 313 -11.88 2.89 2.21
C VAL A 313 -12.33 4.25 2.75
N ARG A 314 -11.88 4.62 3.96
CA ARG A 314 -12.16 5.94 4.54
C ARG A 314 -11.58 7.07 3.70
N ASP A 315 -10.33 6.96 3.28
CA ASP A 315 -9.66 7.99 2.50
C ASP A 315 -10.41 8.26 1.19
N VAL A 316 -10.79 7.19 0.47
CA VAL A 316 -11.60 7.30 -0.76
C VAL A 316 -12.98 7.91 -0.47
N ALA A 317 -13.62 7.51 0.64
CA ALA A 317 -14.93 8.06 1.00
C ALA A 317 -14.86 9.55 1.35
N VAL A 318 -13.85 9.98 2.12
CA VAL A 318 -13.67 11.38 2.55
C VAL A 318 -13.50 12.32 1.36
N ALA A 319 -12.87 11.87 0.27
CA ALA A 319 -12.75 12.65 -0.95
C ALA A 319 -14.10 13.11 -1.53
N LEU A 320 -15.19 12.37 -1.30
CA LEU A 320 -16.53 12.73 -1.78
C LEU A 320 -17.15 13.91 -1.01
N LEU A 321 -16.65 14.23 0.19
CA LEU A 321 -17.10 15.40 0.95
C LEU A 321 -16.72 16.72 0.25
N ASN A 322 -15.72 16.68 -0.64
CA ASN A 322 -15.26 17.84 -1.41
C ASN A 322 -16.04 18.01 -2.73
N CYS A 323 -17.29 17.57 -2.80
CA CYS A 323 -18.14 17.73 -3.99
C CYS A 323 -18.26 19.22 -4.40
N PRO A 324 -17.82 19.60 -5.61
CA PRO A 324 -17.89 21.00 -6.06
C PRO A 324 -19.34 21.51 -6.13
N PRO A 325 -19.64 22.73 -5.64
CA PRO A 325 -20.99 23.29 -5.65
C PRO A 325 -21.50 23.63 -7.06
N GLU A 326 -20.62 23.75 -8.06
CA GLU A 326 -20.97 24.06 -9.45
C GLU A 326 -21.52 22.84 -10.23
N LEU A 327 -21.47 21.64 -9.63
CA LEU A 327 -22.00 20.43 -10.24
C LEU A 327 -23.52 20.34 -10.12
N PRO A 328 -24.19 19.58 -11.01
CA PRO A 328 -25.62 19.32 -10.89
C PRO A 328 -25.97 18.73 -9.52
N VAL A 329 -27.15 19.07 -9.00
CA VAL A 329 -27.67 18.57 -7.72
C VAL A 329 -27.62 17.03 -7.62
N GLU A 330 -27.81 16.33 -8.74
CA GLU A 330 -27.70 14.88 -8.83
C GLU A 330 -26.32 14.34 -8.43
N ALA A 331 -25.23 15.08 -8.71
CA ALA A 331 -23.88 14.67 -8.32
C ALA A 331 -23.73 14.69 -6.78
N SER A 332 -24.22 15.74 -6.13
CA SER A 332 -24.23 15.86 -4.67
C SER A 332 -25.11 14.78 -4.01
N ARG A 333 -26.26 14.46 -4.63
CA ARG A 333 -27.12 13.36 -4.17
C ARG A 333 -26.40 12.01 -4.25
N ARG A 334 -25.74 11.70 -5.39
CA ARG A 334 -24.97 10.45 -5.55
C ARG A 334 -23.79 10.39 -4.58
N ALA A 335 -23.05 11.48 -4.38
CA ALA A 335 -21.98 11.55 -3.39
C ALA A 335 -22.49 11.20 -1.98
N SER A 336 -23.64 11.77 -1.60
CA SER A 336 -24.29 11.50 -0.31
C SER A 336 -24.73 10.03 -0.17
N GLU A 337 -25.20 9.41 -1.26
CA GLU A 337 -25.55 8.00 -1.30
C GLU A 337 -24.32 7.10 -1.14
N TYR A 338 -23.23 7.37 -1.89
CA TYR A 338 -21.98 6.63 -1.75
C TYR A 338 -21.40 6.75 -0.33
N LEU A 339 -21.39 7.95 0.26
CA LEU A 339 -20.94 8.18 1.64
C LEU A 339 -21.74 7.35 2.67
N ARG A 340 -23.06 7.24 2.48
CA ARG A 340 -23.92 6.40 3.31
C ARG A 340 -23.56 4.92 3.18
N GLU A 341 -23.36 4.43 1.95
CA GLU A 341 -22.98 3.04 1.71
C GLU A 341 -21.57 2.72 2.27
N PHE A 342 -20.61 3.63 2.11
CA PHE A 342 -19.29 3.49 2.73
C PHE A 342 -19.39 3.44 4.25
N THR A 343 -20.21 4.29 4.86
CA THR A 343 -20.41 4.29 6.32
C THR A 343 -21.01 2.96 6.80
N ASN A 344 -21.96 2.39 6.05
CA ASN A 344 -22.53 1.07 6.34
C ASN A 344 -21.48 -0.04 6.22
N LYS A 345 -20.64 -0.03 5.19
CA LYS A 345 -19.55 -1.02 5.08
C LYS A 345 -18.50 -0.85 6.17
N LEU A 346 -18.08 0.37 6.44
CA LEU A 346 -17.09 0.66 7.48
C LEU A 346 -17.59 0.30 8.88
N SER A 347 -18.90 0.41 9.18
CA SER A 347 -19.42 0.01 10.50
C SER A 347 -19.35 -1.50 10.76
N ARG A 348 -19.22 -2.31 9.69
CA ARG A 348 -19.03 -3.75 9.78
C ARG A 348 -17.56 -4.14 9.77
N LEU A 349 -16.77 -3.48 8.93
CA LEU A 349 -15.34 -3.76 8.76
C LEU A 349 -14.48 -3.17 9.89
N ASP A 350 -14.87 -2.05 10.48
CA ASP A 350 -14.16 -1.47 11.62
C ASP A 350 -14.61 -2.11 12.93
N GLY A 351 -13.99 -3.25 13.25
CA GLY A 351 -14.13 -3.90 14.54
C GLY A 351 -13.29 -3.27 15.66
N SER A 352 -12.56 -2.17 15.43
CA SER A 352 -11.80 -1.55 16.53
C SER A 352 -12.69 -0.74 17.45
N GLU A 353 -12.78 -1.19 18.70
CA GLU A 353 -13.38 -0.43 19.81
C GLU A 353 -12.54 0.80 20.20
N ILE A 354 -11.39 1.02 19.55
CA ILE A 354 -10.43 2.08 19.87
C ILE A 354 -10.58 3.21 18.86
N VAL A 355 -10.86 4.41 19.37
CA VAL A 355 -10.91 5.64 18.58
C VAL A 355 -9.60 5.81 17.82
N ASN A 356 -9.71 6.01 16.51
CA ASN A 356 -8.58 6.29 15.65
C ASN A 356 -7.90 7.61 16.08
N THR A 357 -6.65 7.52 16.53
CA THR A 357 -5.82 8.66 16.94
C THR A 357 -4.63 8.88 16.00
N LEU A 358 -4.60 8.28 14.80
CA LEU A 358 -3.48 8.36 13.86
C LEU A 358 -3.05 9.79 13.50
N SER A 359 -4.02 10.71 13.39
CA SER A 359 -3.82 12.13 13.06
C SER A 359 -3.65 13.04 14.28
N LEU A 360 -3.85 12.50 15.49
CA LEU A 360 -3.70 13.24 16.73
C LEU A 360 -2.32 12.97 17.32
N GLN A 361 -1.76 13.96 18.01
CA GLN A 361 -0.61 13.72 18.88
C GLN A 361 -1.10 12.87 20.08
N SER A 362 -1.02 11.56 19.93
CA SER A 362 -1.50 10.55 20.88
C SER A 362 -0.55 10.28 22.05
N TRP A 363 0.49 11.10 22.23
CA TRP A 363 1.50 10.94 23.28
C TRP A 363 1.38 12.10 24.25
N VAL A 364 1.35 11.78 25.53
CA VAL A 364 1.33 12.76 26.61
C VAL A 364 2.76 12.98 27.07
N ASP A 365 3.28 14.17 26.85
CA ASP A 365 4.50 14.64 27.51
C ASP A 365 4.13 14.99 28.96
N THR A 366 4.46 14.09 29.89
CA THR A 366 4.13 14.24 31.31
C THR A 366 4.92 15.33 32.01
N ASP A 367 6.04 15.77 31.42
CA ASP A 367 6.89 16.84 31.96
C ASP A 367 6.43 18.23 31.50
N ARG A 368 5.56 18.27 30.47
CA ARG A 368 4.91 19.50 30.02
C ARG A 368 3.86 19.93 31.04
N ARG A 369 4.27 20.75 32.01
CA ARG A 369 3.34 21.44 32.92
C ARG A 369 2.32 22.23 32.10
N GLY A 370 1.05 21.98 32.35
CA GLY A 370 -0.05 22.55 31.56
C GLY A 370 0.10 24.05 31.39
N ILE A 371 -0.02 24.52 30.14
CA ILE A 371 -0.38 25.91 29.90
C ILE A 371 -1.78 26.05 30.49
N THR A 372 -1.87 26.65 31.67
CA THR A 372 -3.12 27.16 32.19
C THR A 372 -3.68 28.09 31.12
N SER A 373 -4.78 27.68 30.49
CA SER A 373 -5.58 28.52 29.61
C SER A 373 -6.00 29.76 30.38
N GLY A 374 -5.39 30.89 30.03
CA GLY A 374 -5.89 32.24 30.32
C GLY A 374 -6.81 32.70 29.21
#